data_AF-A0A376MJL6-F1
#
_entry.id   AF-A0A376MJL6-F1
#
_cell.length_a   1.000
_cell.length_b   1.000
_cell.length_c   1.000
_cell.angle_alpha   90.00
_cell.angle_beta   90.00
_cell.angle_gamma   90.00
#
_symmetry.space_group_name_H-M   'P 1'
#
loop_
_entity.id
_entity.type
_entity.pdbx_description
1 polymer ?
#
loop_
_entity_poly.entity_id
_entity_poly.type
_entity_poly.pdbx_seq_one_letter_code
_entity_poly.pdbx_strand_id
1 'polypeptide(L)'
;MPAALSALHILARARGRVEAHELLQAGVTQFSRETFSSALELGRKTLVTLGMHPHQAQRAQLHFRRLDMRMLRELIPMHTDTVQISRAREARRELEEIFQREMQQERRQLDGWDEFE
;
A
#
# COMPACT_ATOMS: atom_id res chain seq x y z
N MET A 1 -22.12 -24.22 -17.66
CA MET A 1 -22.32 -23.30 -16.52
C MET A 1 -21.71 -23.97 -15.29
N PRO A 2 -20.46 -23.65 -14.89
CA PRO A 2 -19.88 -24.28 -13.73
C PRO A 2 -20.57 -23.76 -12.47
N ALA A 3 -20.96 -24.68 -11.61
CA ALA A 3 -21.69 -24.45 -10.38
C ALA A 3 -20.96 -23.46 -9.47
N ALA A 4 -21.68 -22.46 -8.98
CA ALA A 4 -21.20 -21.51 -8.01
C ALA A 4 -20.75 -22.23 -6.74
N LEU A 5 -19.45 -22.12 -6.44
CA LEU A 5 -18.84 -22.45 -5.14
C LEU A 5 -19.33 -21.44 -4.10
N SER A 6 -20.58 -21.53 -3.67
CA SER A 6 -21.24 -20.53 -2.82
C SER A 6 -20.68 -20.45 -1.38
N ALA A 7 -19.70 -21.28 -1.01
CA ALA A 7 -19.07 -21.26 0.31
C ALA A 7 -17.52 -21.41 0.30
N LEU A 8 -16.86 -21.26 -0.85
CA LEU A 8 -15.40 -21.39 -0.90
C LEU A 8 -14.71 -20.08 -0.50
N HIS A 9 -14.00 -20.10 0.63
CA HIS A 9 -13.13 -19.00 1.03
C HIS A 9 -11.80 -19.08 0.27
N ILE A 10 -11.48 -18.04 -0.49
CA ILE A 10 -10.22 -17.93 -1.25
C ILE A 10 -9.27 -17.02 -0.48
N LEU A 11 -8.14 -17.57 -0.02
CA LEU A 11 -7.01 -16.80 0.49
C LEU A 11 -5.89 -16.86 -0.54
N ALA A 12 -5.40 -15.69 -0.96
CA ALA A 12 -4.42 -15.60 -2.04
C ALA A 12 -3.10 -14.96 -1.60
N ARG A 13 -1.99 -15.42 -2.20
CA ARG A 13 -0.71 -14.73 -2.16
C ARG A 13 -0.58 -13.90 -3.45
N ALA A 14 -0.29 -12.62 -3.30
CA ALA A 14 0.09 -11.74 -4.40
C ALA A 14 1.62 -11.55 -4.40
N ARG A 15 2.23 -11.58 -5.58
CA ARG A 15 3.66 -11.28 -5.76
C ARG A 15 3.98 -9.81 -5.52
N GLY A 16 3.03 -8.93 -5.84
CA GLY A 16 3.22 -7.49 -5.76
C GLY A 16 1.93 -6.72 -5.87
N ARG A 17 2.05 -5.41 -6.12
CA ARG A 17 0.92 -4.48 -6.21
C ARG A 17 -0.03 -4.81 -7.37
N VAL A 18 0.52 -5.17 -8.53
CA VAL A 18 -0.24 -5.52 -9.75
C VAL A 18 -1.15 -6.73 -9.52
N GLU A 19 -0.60 -7.88 -9.09
CA GLU A 19 -1.41 -9.08 -8.79
C GLU A 19 -2.42 -8.82 -7.66
N ALA A 20 -2.05 -8.03 -6.65
CA ALA A 20 -2.98 -7.66 -5.58
C ALA A 20 -4.18 -6.84 -6.10
N HIS A 21 -3.96 -6.02 -7.13
CA HIS A 21 -5.01 -5.30 -7.81
C HIS A 21 -5.91 -6.24 -8.63
N GLU A 22 -5.31 -7.16 -9.40
CA GLU A 22 -6.06 -8.18 -10.16
C GLU A 22 -6.94 -9.04 -9.24
N LEU A 23 -6.43 -9.42 -8.06
CA LEU A 23 -7.20 -10.15 -7.04
C LEU A 23 -8.39 -9.34 -6.51
N LEU A 24 -8.20 -8.04 -6.24
CA LEU A 24 -9.28 -7.15 -5.82
C LEU A 24 -10.36 -7.02 -6.89
N GLN A 25 -9.97 -6.88 -8.17
CA GLN A 25 -10.89 -6.83 -9.30
C GLN A 25 -11.68 -8.14 -9.46
N ALA A 26 -11.06 -9.28 -9.16
CA ALA A 26 -11.71 -10.59 -9.14
C ALA A 26 -12.58 -10.84 -7.89
N GLY A 27 -12.73 -9.85 -6.99
CA GLY A 27 -13.52 -9.97 -5.76
C GLY A 27 -12.81 -10.68 -4.61
N VAL A 28 -11.53 -11.02 -4.75
CA VAL A 28 -10.72 -11.64 -3.69
C VAL A 28 -10.21 -10.56 -2.74
N THR A 29 -10.84 -10.46 -1.56
CA THR A 29 -10.46 -9.48 -0.53
C THR A 29 -9.43 -10.01 0.46
N GLN A 30 -9.31 -11.33 0.58
CA GLN A 30 -8.37 -11.99 1.49
C GLN A 30 -7.09 -12.34 0.74
N PHE A 31 -6.12 -11.43 0.76
CA PHE A 31 -4.80 -11.69 0.19
C PHE A 31 -3.68 -11.04 1.00
N SER A 32 -2.46 -11.55 0.81
CA SER A 32 -1.24 -10.93 1.32
C SER A 32 -0.21 -10.82 0.21
N ARG A 33 0.49 -9.69 0.16
CA ARG A 33 1.66 -9.51 -0.71
C ARG A 33 2.88 -10.15 -0.07
N GLU A 34 3.60 -10.94 -0.85
CA GLU A 34 4.63 -11.87 -0.35
C GLU A 34 5.76 -11.21 0.45
N THR A 35 6.20 -10.02 0.04
CA THR A 35 7.33 -9.30 0.67
C THR A 35 6.89 -8.17 1.60
N PHE A 36 5.60 -7.78 1.57
CA PHE A 36 5.16 -6.52 2.16
C PHE A 36 5.31 -6.49 3.68
N SER A 37 4.90 -7.55 4.37
CA SER A 37 5.00 -7.64 5.83
C SER A 37 6.45 -7.60 6.31
N SER A 38 7.34 -8.32 5.62
CA SER A 38 8.77 -8.34 5.93
C SER A 38 9.44 -7.00 5.64
N ALA A 39 9.07 -6.33 4.54
CA ALA A 39 9.58 -4.99 4.22
C ALA A 39 9.14 -3.95 5.25
N LEU A 40 7.88 -3.99 5.70
CA LEU A 40 7.38 -3.12 6.78
C LEU A 40 8.14 -3.33 8.09
N GLU A 41 8.40 -4.58 8.45
CA GLU A 41 9.14 -4.91 9.65
C GLU A 41 10.61 -4.47 9.56
N LEU A 42 11.23 -4.63 8.40
CA LEU A 42 12.57 -4.11 8.15
C LEU A 42 12.61 -2.58 8.26
N GLY A 43 11.64 -1.88 7.67
CA GLY A 43 11.52 -0.42 7.79
C GLY A 43 11.39 0.04 9.24
N ARG A 44 10.56 -0.64 10.05
CA ARG A 44 10.44 -0.36 11.50
C ARG A 44 11.77 -0.52 12.21
N LYS A 45 12.49 -1.62 11.97
CA LYS A 45 13.82 -1.87 12.56
C LYS A 45 14.81 -0.78 12.16
N THR A 46 14.83 -0.38 10.88
CA THR A 46 15.68 0.72 10.40
C THR A 46 15.39 2.02 11.14
N LEU A 47 14.12 2.41 11.31
CA LEU A 47 13.75 3.63 12.04
C LEU A 47 14.25 3.59 13.49
N VAL A 48 14.11 2.46 14.18
CA VAL A 48 14.61 2.28 15.54
C VAL A 48 16.14 2.39 15.59
N THR A 49 16.85 1.75 14.66
CA THR A 49 18.31 1.81 14.57
C THR A 49 18.81 3.24 14.32
N LEU A 50 18.03 4.06 13.60
CA LEU A 50 18.33 5.48 13.36
C LEU A 50 17.98 6.39 14.55
N GLY A 51 17.49 5.85 15.67
CA GLY A 51 17.22 6.59 16.90
C GLY A 51 15.75 6.91 17.16
N MET A 52 14.81 6.45 16.33
CA MET A 52 13.38 6.63 16.60
C MET A 52 12.91 5.74 17.76
N HIS A 53 12.10 6.30 18.67
CA HIS A 53 11.54 5.53 19.78
C HIS A 53 10.69 4.33 19.26
N PRO A 54 10.78 3.11 19.84
CA PRO A 54 10.12 1.92 19.31
C PRO A 54 8.61 2.05 19.07
N HIS A 55 7.90 2.73 19.99
CA HIS A 55 6.47 2.99 19.84
C HIS A 55 6.16 3.91 18.65
N GLN A 56 7.00 4.92 18.38
CA GLN A 56 6.81 5.81 17.23
C GLN A 56 7.08 5.08 15.91
N ALA A 57 8.13 4.25 15.86
CA ALA A 57 8.43 3.42 14.69
C ALA A 57 7.30 2.42 14.38
N GLN A 58 6.70 1.82 15.42
CA GLN A 58 5.53 0.95 15.26
C GLN A 58 4.31 1.73 14.75
N ARG A 59 4.06 2.94 15.28
CA ARG A 59 2.98 3.81 14.77
C ARG A 59 3.19 4.15 13.29
N ALA A 60 4.40 4.50 12.88
CA ALA A 60 4.75 4.76 11.49
C ALA A 60 4.52 3.54 10.59
N GLN A 61 4.95 2.35 11.01
CA GLN A 61 4.71 1.09 10.29
C GLN A 61 3.20 0.82 10.09
N LEU A 62 2.39 0.96 11.16
CA LEU A 62 0.94 0.74 11.11
C LEU A 62 0.21 1.80 10.28
N HIS A 63 0.72 3.03 10.28
CA HIS A 63 0.21 4.12 9.46
C HIS A 63 0.48 3.84 7.97
N PHE A 64 1.74 3.53 7.61
CA PHE A 64 2.12 3.15 6.26
C PHE A 64 1.31 1.97 5.73
N ARG A 65 1.10 0.93 6.56
CA ARG A 65 0.26 -0.22 6.19
C ARG A 65 -1.15 0.20 5.79
N ARG A 66 -1.77 1.11 6.54
CA ARG A 66 -3.12 1.61 6.28
C ARG A 66 -3.17 2.44 5.01
N LEU A 67 -2.22 3.37 4.84
CA LEU A 67 -2.10 4.18 3.63
C LEU A 67 -1.96 3.30 2.38
N ASP A 68 -1.01 2.38 2.37
CA ASP A 68 -0.75 1.57 1.19
C ASP A 68 -1.94 0.65 0.82
N MET A 69 -2.70 0.15 1.81
CA MET A 69 -3.96 -0.57 1.56
C MET A 69 -5.10 0.32 1.05
N ARG A 70 -5.17 1.58 1.49
CA ARG A 70 -6.12 2.56 0.96
C ARG A 70 -5.80 2.86 -0.50
N MET A 71 -4.54 3.18 -0.78
CA MET A 71 -4.05 3.49 -2.12
C MET A 71 -4.25 2.33 -3.10
N LEU A 72 -4.04 1.09 -2.66
CA LEU A 72 -4.28 -0.10 -3.50
C LEU A 72 -5.75 -0.21 -3.94
N ARG A 73 -6.70 0.23 -3.11
CA ARG A 73 -8.14 0.21 -3.42
C ARG A 73 -8.59 1.41 -4.26
N GLU A 74 -7.98 2.58 -4.07
CA GLU A 74 -8.34 3.81 -4.78
C GLU A 74 -7.88 3.82 -6.25
N LEU A 75 -6.85 3.02 -6.61
CA LEU A 75 -6.30 2.96 -7.97
C LEU A 75 -7.12 2.14 -8.99
N ILE A 76 -8.42 1.93 -8.76
CA ILE A 76 -9.31 1.29 -9.73
C ILE A 76 -9.88 2.38 -10.65
N PRO A 77 -9.62 2.46 -11.98
CA PRO A 77 -8.69 1.74 -12.88
C PRO A 77 -7.85 2.68 -13.79
N MET A 78 -6.60 2.32 -14.18
CA MET A 78 -5.91 3.04 -15.29
C MET A 78 -4.95 2.23 -16.18
N HIS A 79 -4.83 0.91 -16.03
CA HIS A 79 -3.87 0.14 -16.86
C HIS A 79 -4.57 -0.94 -17.69
N THR A 80 -5.47 -0.49 -18.56
CA THR A 80 -5.66 -1.16 -19.86
C THR A 80 -4.73 -0.43 -20.82
N ASP A 81 -3.80 -1.16 -21.42
CA ASP A 81 -2.94 -0.71 -22.50
C ASP A 81 -1.86 0.32 -22.13
N THR A 82 -0.68 -0.15 -21.71
CA THR A 82 0.58 0.21 -22.38
C THR A 82 1.79 -0.49 -21.74
N VAL A 83 2.45 -1.31 -22.56
CA VAL A 83 3.92 -1.43 -22.68
C VAL A 83 4.72 -1.75 -21.41
N GLN A 84 5.17 -3.00 -21.31
CA GLN A 84 6.53 -3.53 -20.97
C GLN A 84 7.56 -2.57 -20.29
N ILE A 85 7.14 -1.70 -19.38
CA ILE A 85 7.98 -1.17 -18.31
C ILE A 85 8.00 -2.26 -17.26
N SER A 86 9.14 -2.50 -16.59
CA SER A 86 9.16 -3.53 -15.55
C SER A 86 8.07 -3.19 -14.53
N ARG A 87 7.10 -4.10 -14.33
CA ARG A 87 5.96 -3.91 -13.42
C ARG A 87 6.38 -3.37 -12.05
N ALA A 88 7.63 -3.65 -11.64
CA ALA A 88 8.26 -3.10 -10.45
C ALA A 88 8.57 -1.59 -10.52
N ARG A 89 9.06 -1.06 -11.65
CA ARG A 89 9.30 0.38 -11.86
C ARG A 89 8.00 1.16 -11.86
N GLU A 90 6.98 0.61 -12.52
CA GLU A 90 5.64 1.19 -12.57
C GLU A 90 5.02 1.23 -11.17
N ALA A 91 4.98 0.09 -10.47
CA ALA A 91 4.50 0.03 -9.09
C ALA A 91 5.28 0.96 -8.14
N ARG A 92 6.59 1.14 -8.35
CA ARG A 92 7.41 2.09 -7.58
C ARG A 92 7.02 3.54 -7.89
N ARG A 93 6.86 3.89 -9.16
CA ARG A 93 6.47 5.24 -9.60
C ARG A 93 5.10 5.61 -9.06
N GLU A 94 4.14 4.69 -9.17
CA GLU A 94 2.78 4.88 -8.66
C GLU A 94 2.79 5.10 -7.13
N LEU A 95 3.55 4.27 -6.41
CA LEU A 95 3.74 4.42 -4.96
C LEU A 95 4.32 5.80 -4.63
N GLU A 96 5.36 6.22 -5.33
CA GLU A 96 6.07 7.47 -5.10
C GLU A 96 5.21 8.70 -5.41
N GLU A 97 4.46 8.69 -6.52
CA GLU A 97 3.52 9.76 -6.87
C GLU A 97 2.43 9.94 -5.80
N ILE A 98 1.93 8.85 -5.23
CA ILE A 98 0.89 8.93 -4.22
C ILE A 98 1.46 9.34 -2.85
N PHE A 99 2.65 8.85 -2.48
CA PHE A 99 3.35 9.34 -1.28
C PHE A 99 3.59 10.84 -1.34
N GLN A 100 4.01 11.36 -2.49
CA GLN A 100 4.20 12.80 -2.68
C GLN A 100 2.90 13.59 -2.47
N ARG A 101 1.76 13.08 -2.96
CA ARG A 101 0.45 13.72 -2.75
C ARG A 101 0.03 13.72 -1.28
N GLU A 102 0.18 12.59 -0.59
CA GLU A 102 -0.16 12.47 0.85
C GLU A 102 0.76 13.36 1.71
N MET A 103 2.08 13.37 1.45
CA MET A 103 3.03 14.26 2.14
C MET A 103 2.69 15.74 1.98
N GLN A 104 2.20 16.15 0.80
CA GLN A 104 1.72 17.51 0.58
C GLN A 104 0.44 17.81 1.36
N GLN A 105 -0.46 16.83 1.52
CA GLN A 105 -1.67 16.96 2.32
C GLN A 105 -1.35 17.05 3.82
N GLU A 106 -0.45 16.22 4.34
CA GLU A 106 -0.01 16.29 5.75
C GLU A 106 0.70 17.60 6.07
N ARG A 107 1.59 18.09 5.20
CA ARG A 107 2.24 19.41 5.38
C ARG A 107 1.22 20.54 5.49
N ARG A 108 0.22 20.57 4.60
CA ARG A 108 -0.86 21.56 4.65
C ARG A 108 -1.70 21.45 5.94
N GLN A 109 -1.86 20.25 6.49
CA GLN A 109 -2.55 20.06 7.77
C GLN A 109 -1.71 20.51 8.96
N LEU A 110 -0.38 20.43 8.90
CA LEU A 110 0.53 20.90 9.95
C LEU A 110 0.63 22.43 9.96
N ASP A 111 0.76 23.06 8.78
CA ASP A 111 0.84 24.53 8.65
C ASP A 111 -0.45 25.25 9.11
N GLY A 112 -1.60 24.56 9.13
CA GLY A 112 -2.88 25.13 9.60
C GLY A 112 -3.02 25.24 11.13
N TRP A 113 -2.09 24.69 11.92
CA TRP A 113 -2.09 24.84 13.39
C TRP A 113 -1.29 26.06 13.87
N ASP A 114 -0.44 26.64 13.02
CA ASP A 114 0.40 27.80 13.36
C ASP A 114 -0.32 29.15 13.13
N GLU A 115 -1.55 29.16 12.61
CA GLU A 115 -2.33 30.37 12.30
C GLU A 115 -3.27 30.82 13.44
N PHE A 116 -3.22 30.15 14.61
CA PHE A 116 -4.06 30.43 15.78
C PHE A 116 -3.28 30.72 17.08
N GLU A 117 -2.06 31.26 16.98
CA GLU A 117 -1.31 31.79 18.15
C GLU A 117 -1.13 33.31 18.07
#